data_AF-A0A376K2R4-F1
#
_entry.id   AF-A0A376K2R4-F1
#
_cell.length_a   1.000
_cell.length_b   1.000
_cell.length_c   1.000
_cell.angle_alpha   90.00
_cell.angle_beta   90.00
_cell.angle_gamma   90.00
#
_symmetry.space_group_name_H-M   'P 1'
#
loop_
_entity.id
_entity.type
_entity.pdbx_description
1 polymer ?
#
loop_
_entity_poly.entity_id
_entity_poly.type
_entity_poly.pdbx_seq_one_letter_code
_entity_poly.pdbx_strand_id
1 'polypeptide(L)'
;MEWYNNRPHSSLPLRGNGEHYTPAQFRRYKLEKEATEIEWLSDLELREMFMPQIERTVNRCEVRLFNNIYYSTDLEYEHGNKVLVNYDIHDATKVIIRRMDGSYICEAVWDGNKQQAFPVTAEYHQRQQRIKGMRQRGEEKIRLAEAENTRTLPAPVTGNGLFNNVYRPVEKVVLVLADEPDDEYESDRDEYLNHSLDILEQNRRKKAI
;
A
#
# COMPACT_ATOMS: atom_id res chain seq x y z
N MET A 1 37.01 8.13 -3.03
CA MET A 1 36.95 9.00 -4.22
C MET A 1 37.67 10.32 -4.00
N GLU A 2 37.47 10.99 -2.87
CA GLU A 2 38.04 12.32 -2.59
C GLU A 2 39.59 12.38 -2.68
N TRP A 3 40.29 11.35 -2.20
CA TRP A 3 41.76 11.27 -2.30
C TRP A 3 42.29 11.31 -3.75
N TYR A 4 41.63 10.63 -4.70
CA TYR A 4 42.08 10.59 -6.09
C TYR A 4 41.85 11.94 -6.79
N ASN A 5 40.73 12.58 -6.51
CA ASN A 5 40.35 13.85 -7.13
C ASN A 5 41.19 15.04 -6.62
N ASN A 6 41.82 14.88 -5.46
CA ASN A 6 42.62 15.91 -4.80
C ASN A 6 44.14 15.67 -4.89
N ARG A 7 44.61 14.56 -5.48
CA ARG A 7 46.03 14.34 -5.73
C ARG A 7 46.43 14.85 -7.12
N PRO A 8 47.67 15.33 -7.34
CA PRO A 8 48.15 15.72 -8.65
C PRO A 8 48.33 14.48 -9.55
N HIS A 9 48.02 14.60 -10.84
CA HIS A 9 48.25 13.51 -11.81
C HIS A 9 49.06 14.00 -13.00
N SER A 10 50.06 13.22 -13.38
CA SER A 10 50.97 13.53 -14.49
C SER A 10 50.30 13.63 -15.87
N SER A 11 49.10 13.08 -16.03
CA SER A 11 48.31 13.18 -17.26
C SER A 11 47.67 14.55 -17.48
N LEU A 12 47.59 15.39 -16.45
CA LEU A 12 47.04 16.74 -16.53
C LEU A 12 48.15 17.77 -16.77
N PRO A 13 47.84 18.96 -17.33
CA PRO A 13 48.86 19.98 -17.60
C PRO A 13 49.65 20.39 -16.35
N LEU A 14 50.87 20.90 -16.55
CA LEU A 14 51.63 21.52 -15.47
C LEU A 14 51.09 22.92 -15.18
N ARG A 15 51.16 23.31 -13.91
CA ARG A 15 50.96 24.68 -13.44
C ARG A 15 52.22 25.49 -13.65
N GLY A 16 52.11 26.81 -13.53
CA GLY A 16 53.27 27.72 -13.50
C GLY A 16 54.27 27.39 -12.37
N ASN A 17 53.83 26.69 -11.33
CA ASN A 17 54.65 26.28 -10.18
C ASN A 17 55.40 24.95 -10.40
N GLY A 18 55.27 24.31 -11.58
CA GLY A 18 55.95 23.05 -11.90
C GLY A 18 55.24 21.77 -11.42
N GLU A 19 54.12 21.89 -10.70
CA GLU A 19 53.29 20.74 -10.31
C GLU A 19 52.12 20.52 -11.29
N HIS A 20 51.71 19.27 -11.46
CA HIS A 20 50.52 18.94 -12.26
C HIS A 20 49.23 19.34 -11.56
N TYR A 21 48.19 19.65 -12.33
CA TYR A 21 46.85 19.85 -11.76
C TYR A 21 46.30 18.57 -11.10
N THR A 22 45.47 18.76 -10.07
CA THR A 22 44.54 17.73 -9.61
C THR A 22 43.28 17.73 -10.52
N PRO A 23 42.53 16.62 -10.64
CA PRO A 23 41.34 16.55 -11.48
C PRO A 23 40.27 17.57 -11.06
N ALA A 24 40.07 17.76 -9.76
CA ALA A 24 39.14 18.76 -9.24
C ALA A 24 39.55 20.19 -9.62
N GLN A 25 40.84 20.51 -9.53
CA GLN A 25 41.35 21.84 -9.89
C GLN A 25 41.32 22.09 -11.40
N PHE A 26 41.65 21.08 -12.22
CA PHE A 26 41.62 21.22 -13.67
C PHE A 26 40.19 21.37 -14.20
N ARG A 27 39.21 20.65 -13.61
CA ARG A 27 37.79 20.84 -13.89
C ARG A 27 37.36 22.29 -13.62
N ARG A 28 37.74 22.85 -12.47
CA ARG A 28 37.43 24.25 -12.13
C ARG A 28 38.06 25.25 -13.11
N TYR A 29 39.33 25.05 -13.46
CA TYR A 29 40.03 25.89 -14.45
C TYR A 29 39.36 25.83 -15.83
N LYS A 30 38.91 24.66 -16.29
CA LYS A 30 38.18 24.53 -17.55
C LYS A 30 36.84 25.25 -17.52
N LEU A 31 36.05 25.06 -16.45
CA LEU A 31 34.76 25.74 -16.29
C LEU A 31 34.91 27.27 -16.33
N GLU A 32 35.94 27.80 -15.67
CA GLU A 32 36.25 29.23 -15.67
C GLU A 32 36.74 29.73 -17.04
N LYS A 33 37.63 28.98 -17.69
CA LYS A 33 38.22 29.38 -18.98
C LYS A 33 37.24 29.28 -20.14
N GLU A 34 36.42 28.24 -20.16
CA GLU A 34 35.42 27.99 -21.21
C GLU A 34 34.13 28.80 -20.95
N ALA A 35 34.04 29.50 -19.81
CA ALA A 35 32.87 30.27 -19.37
C ALA A 35 31.56 29.48 -19.57
N THR A 36 31.63 28.17 -19.31
CA THR A 36 30.55 27.25 -19.64
C THR A 36 29.33 27.56 -18.78
N GLU A 37 28.25 27.97 -19.43
CA GLU A 37 26.95 28.10 -18.77
C GLU A 37 26.45 26.69 -18.44
N ILE A 38 26.44 26.36 -17.15
CA ILE A 38 25.90 25.10 -16.66
C ILE A 38 24.41 25.31 -16.45
N GLU A 39 23.60 24.74 -17.34
CA GLU A 39 22.17 24.59 -17.10
C GLU A 39 21.97 23.50 -16.05
N TRP A 40 21.50 23.92 -14.87
CA TRP A 40 21.13 23.00 -13.82
C TRP A 40 19.70 22.53 -14.05
N LEU A 41 19.48 21.23 -13.90
CA LEU A 41 18.13 20.70 -13.89
C LEU A 41 17.39 21.24 -12.67
N SER A 42 16.09 21.42 -12.84
CA SER A 42 15.21 21.75 -11.73
C SER A 42 15.15 20.59 -10.73
N ASP A 43 14.80 20.90 -9.47
CA ASP A 43 14.69 19.90 -8.42
C ASP A 43 13.67 18.80 -8.77
N LEU A 44 12.61 19.14 -9.52
CA LEU A 44 11.61 18.20 -10.01
C LEU A 44 12.23 17.20 -11.00
N GLU A 45 12.94 17.69 -12.00
CA GLU A 45 13.57 16.85 -13.02
C GLU A 45 14.63 15.93 -12.41
N LEU A 46 15.44 16.47 -11.48
CA LEU A 46 16.48 15.68 -10.81
C LEU A 46 15.87 14.52 -10.01
N ARG A 47 14.73 14.76 -9.35
CA ARG A 47 14.00 13.75 -8.60
C ARG A 47 13.43 12.67 -9.53
N GLU A 48 12.89 13.08 -10.67
CA GLU A 48 12.22 12.19 -11.61
C GLU A 48 13.18 11.37 -12.48
N MET A 49 14.39 11.88 -12.78
CA MET A 49 15.37 11.21 -13.65
C MET A 49 15.75 9.79 -13.22
N PHE A 50 15.64 9.49 -11.92
CA PHE A 50 16.01 8.19 -11.35
C PHE A 50 14.82 7.37 -10.87
N MET A 51 13.58 7.82 -11.10
CA MET A 51 12.41 7.05 -10.69
C MET A 51 12.13 5.91 -11.67
N PRO A 52 12.02 4.66 -11.19
CA PRO A 52 11.48 3.57 -12.00
C PRO A 52 10.05 3.84 -12.47
N GLN A 53 9.75 3.39 -13.69
CA GLN A 53 8.44 3.54 -14.32
C GLN A 53 7.74 2.19 -14.46
N ILE A 54 6.46 2.14 -14.11
CA ILE A 54 5.61 0.96 -14.31
C ILE A 54 4.28 1.39 -14.93
N GLU A 55 3.83 0.67 -15.94
CA GLU A 55 2.50 0.85 -16.52
C GLU A 55 1.40 0.33 -15.59
N ARG A 56 0.39 1.16 -15.33
CA ARG A 56 -0.82 0.78 -14.57
C ARG A 56 -2.07 1.37 -15.19
N THR A 57 -3.20 0.71 -14.96
CA THR A 57 -4.51 1.22 -15.36
C THR A 57 -5.09 2.06 -14.23
N VAL A 58 -5.64 3.22 -14.57
CA VAL A 58 -6.36 4.08 -13.63
C VAL A 58 -7.78 3.56 -13.45
N ASN A 59 -8.23 3.44 -12.20
CA ASN A 59 -9.61 3.10 -11.87
C ASN A 59 -10.12 4.10 -10.84
N ARG A 60 -11.27 4.75 -11.04
CA ARG A 60 -11.89 5.68 -10.07
C ARG A 60 -10.90 6.64 -9.38
N CYS A 61 -10.06 7.31 -10.17
CA CYS A 61 -9.03 8.24 -9.67
C CYS A 61 -7.98 7.60 -8.75
N GLU A 62 -7.90 6.27 -8.69
CA GLU A 62 -6.89 5.50 -7.97
C GLU A 62 -6.01 4.70 -8.93
N VAL A 63 -4.76 4.53 -8.52
CA VAL A 63 -3.78 3.66 -9.18
C VAL A 63 -3.18 2.73 -8.15
N ARG A 64 -3.18 1.44 -8.46
CA ARG A 64 -2.58 0.41 -7.61
C ARG A 64 -1.15 0.17 -8.03
N LEU A 65 -0.24 0.34 -7.07
CA LEU A 65 1.17 0.02 -7.23
C LEU A 65 1.59 -0.86 -6.05
N PHE A 66 2.02 -2.08 -6.36
CA PHE A 66 2.22 -3.14 -5.36
C PHE A 66 0.95 -3.37 -4.53
N ASN A 67 1.03 -3.22 -3.20
CA ASN A 67 -0.10 -3.31 -2.27
C ASN A 67 -0.65 -1.92 -1.87
N ASN A 68 -0.11 -0.85 -2.44
CA ASN A 68 -0.50 0.52 -2.12
C ASN A 68 -1.50 1.06 -3.13
N ILE A 69 -2.44 1.86 -2.64
CA ILE A 69 -3.42 2.58 -3.45
C ILE A 69 -3.03 4.04 -3.40
N TYR A 70 -2.77 4.63 -4.57
CA TYR A 70 -2.48 6.05 -4.72
C TYR A 70 -3.68 6.74 -5.33
N TYR A 71 -4.02 7.92 -4.84
CA TYR A 71 -5.19 8.66 -5.26
C TYR A 71 -4.84 10.10 -5.63
N SER A 72 -5.46 10.60 -6.70
CA SER A 72 -5.48 12.02 -7.06
C SER A 72 -6.74 12.33 -7.84
N THR A 73 -7.36 13.48 -7.58
CA THR A 73 -8.57 13.94 -8.29
C THR A 73 -8.32 14.13 -9.78
N ASP A 74 -7.11 14.52 -10.17
CA ASP A 74 -6.77 14.87 -11.55
C ASP A 74 -6.76 13.65 -12.49
N LEU A 75 -6.75 12.44 -11.93
CA LEU A 75 -6.84 11.17 -12.65
C LEU A 75 -8.25 10.85 -13.17
N GLU A 76 -9.25 11.67 -12.84
CA GLU A 76 -10.64 11.46 -13.29
C GLU A 76 -10.73 11.39 -14.82
N TYR A 77 -10.01 12.27 -15.53
CA TYR A 77 -10.02 12.32 -16.99
C TYR A 77 -9.36 11.12 -17.66
N GLU A 78 -8.47 10.42 -16.95
CA GLU A 78 -7.72 9.26 -17.46
C GLU A 78 -8.34 7.93 -16.98
N HIS A 79 -9.60 7.94 -16.56
CA HIS A 79 -10.28 6.74 -16.07
C HIS A 79 -10.32 5.62 -17.14
N GLY A 80 -9.82 4.43 -16.77
CA GLY A 80 -9.75 3.28 -17.67
C GLY A 80 -8.53 3.26 -18.60
N ASN A 81 -7.80 4.39 -18.71
CA ASN A 81 -6.59 4.47 -19.51
C ASN A 81 -5.38 3.88 -18.77
N LYS A 82 -4.36 3.49 -19.54
CA LYS A 82 -3.05 3.14 -19.00
C LYS A 82 -2.21 4.40 -18.82
N VAL A 83 -1.53 4.47 -17.69
CA VAL A 83 -0.63 5.56 -17.31
C VAL A 83 0.71 4.98 -16.84
N LEU A 84 1.74 5.80 -16.93
CA LEU A 84 3.07 5.51 -16.40
C LEU A 84 3.18 6.03 -14.97
N VAL A 85 3.43 5.13 -14.04
CA VAL A 85 3.62 5.44 -12.62
C VAL A 85 5.11 5.47 -12.32
N ASN A 86 5.61 6.66 -12.02
CA ASN A 86 6.96 6.91 -11.53
C ASN A 86 6.91 6.87 -10.01
N TYR A 87 7.72 6.02 -9.40
CA TYR A 87 7.78 5.91 -7.94
C TYR A 87 9.21 5.98 -7.44
N ASP A 88 9.38 6.44 -6.21
CA ASP A 88 10.66 6.43 -5.53
C ASP A 88 10.80 5.09 -4.76
N ILE A 89 11.98 4.48 -4.81
CA ILE A 89 12.28 3.25 -4.07
C ILE A 89 12.48 3.52 -2.57
N HIS A 90 12.76 4.77 -2.19
CA HIS A 90 13.01 5.19 -0.82
C HIS A 90 11.78 5.85 -0.18
N ASP A 91 10.86 6.40 -0.97
CA ASP A 91 9.67 7.11 -0.50
C ASP A 91 8.39 6.64 -1.20
N ALA A 92 7.50 6.01 -0.42
CA ALA A 92 6.21 5.50 -0.88
C ALA A 92 5.03 6.45 -0.57
N THR A 93 5.27 7.66 -0.08
CA THR A 93 4.19 8.60 0.28
C THR A 93 3.45 9.12 -0.94
N LYS A 94 4.15 9.31 -2.06
CA LYS A 94 3.59 9.82 -3.30
C LYS A 94 4.24 9.20 -4.52
N VAL A 95 3.47 9.16 -5.60
CA VAL A 95 3.91 8.73 -6.94
C VAL A 95 3.59 9.80 -7.96
N ILE A 96 4.40 9.86 -9.01
CA ILE A 96 4.22 10.80 -10.11
C ILE A 96 3.62 10.05 -11.29
N ILE A 97 2.47 10.53 -11.77
CA ILE A 97 1.73 9.86 -12.84
C ILE A 97 1.88 10.66 -14.12
N ARG A 98 2.26 9.94 -15.17
CA ARG A 98 2.44 10.45 -16.52
C ARG A 98 1.55 9.67 -17.49
N ARG A 99 1.16 10.31 -18.58
CA ARG A 99 0.53 9.64 -19.71
C ARG A 99 1.55 8.74 -20.42
N MET A 100 1.06 7.87 -21.31
CA MET A 100 1.91 6.99 -22.12
C MET A 100 2.84 7.73 -23.09
N ASP A 101 2.53 8.98 -23.43
CA ASP A 101 3.39 9.89 -24.20
C ASP A 101 4.52 10.52 -23.34
N GLY A 102 4.51 10.28 -22.03
CA GLY A 102 5.46 10.86 -21.07
C GLY A 102 5.02 12.21 -20.49
N SER A 103 3.87 12.75 -20.89
CA SER A 103 3.33 14.01 -20.37
C SER A 103 2.94 13.88 -18.90
N TYR A 104 3.33 14.86 -18.09
CA TYR A 104 2.96 14.92 -16.67
C TYR A 104 1.44 15.13 -16.50
N ILE A 105 0.83 14.36 -15.60
CA ILE A 105 -0.58 14.52 -15.21
C ILE A 105 -0.65 15.14 -13.81
N CYS A 106 -0.21 14.39 -12.79
CA CYS A 106 -0.36 14.79 -11.39
C CYS A 106 0.56 13.99 -10.46
N GLU A 107 0.75 14.49 -9.23
CA GLU A 107 1.22 13.68 -8.10
C GLU A 107 0.02 12.99 -7.43
N ALA A 108 0.12 11.68 -7.18
CA ALA A 108 -0.89 10.93 -6.44
C ALA A 108 -0.36 10.51 -5.06
N VAL A 109 -1.18 10.70 -4.04
CA VAL A 109 -0.81 10.49 -2.63
C VAL A 109 -1.30 9.12 -2.19
N TRP A 110 -0.47 8.40 -1.44
CA TRP A 110 -0.84 7.13 -0.84
C TRP A 110 -2.04 7.29 0.08
N ASP A 111 -3.06 6.45 -0.11
CA ASP A 111 -4.30 6.46 0.68
C ASP A 111 -5.01 7.83 0.71
N GLY A 112 -4.79 8.68 -0.31
CA GLY A 112 -5.40 10.01 -0.39
C GLY A 112 -6.94 10.00 -0.43
N ASN A 113 -7.54 8.87 -0.81
CA ASN A 113 -9.00 8.66 -0.76
C ASN A 113 -9.53 8.40 0.65
N LYS A 114 -8.69 8.04 1.62
CA LYS A 114 -9.11 7.72 3.00
C LYS A 114 -9.33 8.96 3.88
N GLN A 115 -9.79 10.06 3.29
CA GLN A 115 -10.22 11.22 4.08
C GLN A 115 -11.51 10.90 4.83
N GLN A 116 -11.55 11.27 6.10
CA GLN A 116 -12.77 11.16 6.90
C GLN A 116 -13.84 12.09 6.32
N ALA A 117 -15.04 11.56 6.06
CA ALA A 117 -16.14 12.31 5.48
C ALA A 117 -16.58 13.54 6.30
N PHE A 118 -16.32 13.52 7.62
CA PHE A 118 -16.60 14.63 8.52
C PHE A 118 -15.36 14.92 9.39
N PRO A 119 -15.07 16.21 9.69
CA PRO A 119 -14.00 16.56 10.61
C PRO A 119 -14.33 16.03 12.01
N VAL A 120 -13.49 15.14 12.52
CA VAL A 120 -13.64 14.61 13.87
C VAL A 120 -12.90 15.50 14.86
N THR A 121 -13.60 15.98 15.90
CA THR A 121 -12.95 16.72 16.99
C THR A 121 -11.98 15.81 17.75
N ALA A 122 -10.88 16.37 18.23
CA ALA A 122 -9.88 15.61 19.00
C ALA A 122 -10.50 14.90 20.22
N GLU A 123 -11.47 15.55 20.90
CA GLU A 123 -12.20 14.97 22.02
C GLU A 123 -13.02 13.74 21.61
N TYR A 124 -13.72 13.79 20.49
CA TYR A 124 -14.52 12.67 19.99
C TYR A 124 -13.61 11.50 19.59
N HIS A 125 -12.51 11.77 18.88
CA HIS A 125 -11.53 10.74 18.53
C HIS A 125 -10.96 10.03 19.77
N GLN A 126 -10.51 10.79 20.78
CA GLN A 126 -10.00 10.22 22.03
C GLN A 126 -11.06 9.41 22.77
N ARG A 127 -12.32 9.90 22.80
CA ARG A 127 -13.45 9.16 23.39
C ARG A 127 -13.68 7.82 22.67
N GLN A 128 -13.67 7.80 21.35
CA GLN A 128 -13.83 6.57 20.57
C GLN A 128 -12.69 5.58 20.81
N GLN A 129 -11.43 6.05 20.88
CA GLN A 129 -10.30 5.20 21.25
C GLN A 129 -10.46 4.61 22.65
N ARG A 130 -10.90 5.40 23.63
CA ARG A 130 -11.16 4.91 24.99
C ARG A 130 -12.25 3.83 24.99
N ILE A 131 -13.36 4.04 24.29
CA ILE A 131 -14.45 3.07 24.18
C ILE A 131 -13.95 1.78 23.50
N LYS A 132 -13.19 1.90 22.40
CA LYS A 132 -12.58 0.74 21.72
C LYS A 132 -11.66 -0.05 22.66
N GLY A 133 -10.80 0.62 23.41
CA GLY A 133 -9.92 -0.01 24.39
C GLY A 133 -10.66 -0.62 25.59
N MET A 134 -11.83 -0.09 25.96
CA MET A 134 -12.71 -0.72 26.95
C MET A 134 -13.35 -2.01 26.39
N ARG A 135 -13.82 -1.99 25.14
CA ARG A 135 -14.39 -3.17 24.47
C ARG A 135 -13.36 -4.30 24.34
N GLN A 136 -12.16 -4.01 23.86
CA GLN A 136 -11.09 -5.00 23.73
C GLN A 136 -10.74 -5.68 25.06
N ARG A 137 -10.64 -4.90 26.15
CA ARG A 137 -10.40 -5.46 27.50
C ARG A 137 -11.57 -6.29 28.02
N GLY A 138 -12.80 -5.94 27.64
CA GLY A 138 -13.99 -6.73 27.96
C GLY A 138 -13.98 -8.06 27.21
N GLU A 139 -13.74 -8.03 25.90
CA GLU A 139 -13.62 -9.22 25.04
C GLU A 139 -12.52 -10.16 25.53
N GLU A 140 -11.36 -9.63 25.95
CA GLU A 140 -10.28 -10.45 26.50
C GLU A 140 -10.68 -11.17 27.80
N LYS A 141 -11.44 -10.51 28.68
CA LYS A 141 -11.96 -11.15 29.90
C LYS A 141 -12.99 -12.23 29.59
N ILE A 142 -13.89 -11.98 28.65
CA ILE A 142 -14.87 -12.98 28.19
C ILE A 142 -14.14 -14.19 27.61
N ARG A 143 -13.16 -13.97 26.73
CA ARG A 143 -12.33 -15.03 26.14
C ARG A 143 -11.61 -15.86 27.21
N LEU A 144 -11.10 -15.21 28.26
CA LEU A 144 -10.43 -15.91 29.37
C LEU A 144 -11.42 -16.79 30.14
N ALA A 145 -12.61 -16.28 30.45
CA ALA A 145 -13.66 -17.05 31.11
C ALA A 145 -14.15 -18.26 30.27
N GLU A 146 -14.28 -18.08 28.96
CA GLU A 146 -14.62 -19.17 28.03
C GLU A 146 -13.51 -20.23 27.94
N ALA A 147 -12.25 -19.81 27.95
CA ALA A 147 -11.10 -20.72 27.98
C ALA A 147 -11.05 -21.55 29.28
N GLU A 148 -11.41 -20.96 30.42
CA GLU A 148 -11.52 -21.68 31.70
C GLU A 148 -12.63 -22.74 31.67
N ASN A 149 -13.74 -22.47 30.98
CA ASN A 149 -14.82 -23.44 30.80
C ASN A 149 -14.43 -24.63 29.89
N THR A 150 -13.39 -24.47 29.06
CA THR A 150 -12.91 -25.50 28.14
C THR A 150 -12.00 -26.49 28.89
N ARG A 151 -12.59 -27.54 29.46
CA ARG A 151 -11.91 -28.49 30.37
C ARG A 151 -10.88 -29.43 29.73
N THR A 152 -10.87 -29.55 28.41
CA THR A 152 -10.00 -30.47 27.69
C THR A 152 -8.96 -29.68 26.93
N LEU A 153 -7.68 -30.04 27.10
CA LEU A 153 -6.66 -29.59 26.15
C LEU A 153 -7.12 -30.00 24.75
N PRO A 154 -7.16 -29.07 23.77
CA PRO A 154 -7.35 -29.49 22.39
C PRO A 154 -6.27 -30.51 22.09
N ALA A 155 -6.65 -31.66 21.51
CA ALA A 155 -5.68 -32.64 21.07
C ALA A 155 -4.60 -31.90 20.29
N PRO A 156 -3.30 -32.16 20.55
CA PRO A 156 -2.25 -31.51 19.79
C PRO A 156 -2.61 -31.70 18.34
N VAL A 157 -2.79 -30.59 17.61
CA VAL A 157 -2.89 -30.67 16.16
C VAL A 157 -1.60 -31.36 15.78
N THR A 158 -1.68 -32.65 15.47
CA THR A 158 -0.64 -33.35 14.73
C THR A 158 -0.64 -32.68 13.38
N GLY A 159 -0.04 -31.49 13.33
CA GLY A 159 0.57 -31.00 12.12
C GLY A 159 1.46 -32.15 11.68
N ASN A 160 1.22 -32.63 10.47
CA ASN A 160 2.03 -33.63 9.80
C ASN A 160 3.50 -33.21 9.89
N GLY A 161 4.18 -33.72 10.91
CA GLY A 161 5.48 -33.22 11.31
C GLY A 161 6.11 -34.14 12.34
N LEU A 162 6.01 -35.46 12.12
CA LEU A 162 6.94 -36.52 12.57
C LEU A 162 6.41 -37.96 12.39
N PHE A 163 5.72 -38.28 11.28
CA PHE A 163 5.45 -39.68 10.91
C PHE A 163 5.80 -39.97 9.45
N ASN A 164 7.10 -39.91 9.13
CA ASN A 164 7.61 -40.76 8.06
C ASN A 164 7.86 -42.14 8.67
N ASN A 165 7.16 -43.15 8.14
CA ASN A 165 7.35 -44.61 8.34
C ASN A 165 6.30 -45.37 9.16
N VAL A 166 5.02 -44.98 9.12
CA VAL A 166 3.93 -45.96 9.37
C VAL A 166 3.19 -46.22 8.06
N TYR A 167 3.40 -47.41 7.49
CA TYR A 167 2.63 -47.88 6.34
C TYR A 167 1.18 -48.13 6.81
N ARG A 168 0.23 -47.31 6.33
CA ARG A 168 -1.20 -47.62 6.41
C ARG A 168 -1.61 -48.28 5.09
N PRO A 169 -2.12 -49.53 5.10
CA PRO A 169 -2.64 -50.14 3.89
C PRO A 169 -3.83 -49.30 3.39
N VAL A 170 -3.78 -48.91 2.12
CA VAL A 170 -4.88 -48.21 1.45
C VAL A 170 -5.93 -49.26 1.11
N GLU A 171 -6.93 -49.43 1.97
CA GLU A 171 -8.17 -50.09 1.55
C GLU A 171 -8.89 -49.18 0.57
N LYS A 172 -9.19 -49.72 -0.61
CA LYS A 172 -9.90 -49.02 -1.68
C LYS A 172 -11.37 -48.92 -1.30
N VAL A 173 -11.73 -47.94 -0.48
CA VAL A 173 -13.12 -47.65 -0.16
C VAL A 173 -13.74 -46.91 -1.34
N VAL A 174 -14.79 -47.50 -1.93
CA VAL A 174 -15.65 -46.82 -2.90
C VAL A 174 -16.41 -45.73 -2.16
N LEU A 175 -16.25 -44.47 -2.57
CA LEU A 175 -17.09 -43.38 -2.10
C LEU A 175 -18.52 -43.63 -2.59
N VAL A 176 -19.41 -44.01 -1.68
CA VAL A 176 -20.85 -43.86 -1.90
C VAL A 176 -21.13 -42.37 -1.79
N LEU A 177 -21.58 -41.76 -2.90
CA LEU A 177 -22.14 -40.42 -2.89
C LEU A 177 -23.38 -40.46 -2.00
N ALA A 178 -23.28 -39.89 -0.81
CA ALA A 178 -24.47 -39.52 -0.06
C ALA A 178 -25.03 -38.29 -0.75
N ASP A 179 -26.27 -38.38 -1.26
CA ASP A 179 -27.03 -37.20 -1.67
C ASP A 179 -27.06 -36.24 -0.48
N GLU A 180 -26.53 -35.03 -0.67
CA GLU A 180 -26.75 -33.97 0.31
C GLU A 180 -28.21 -33.53 0.24
N PRO A 181 -28.93 -33.46 1.37
CA PRO A 181 -30.28 -32.91 1.41
C PRO A 181 -30.24 -31.42 1.05
N ASP A 182 -31.21 -31.02 0.22
CA ASP A 182 -31.44 -29.68 -0.29
C ASP A 182 -31.22 -28.56 0.76
N ASP A 183 -30.37 -27.58 0.43
CA ASP A 183 -30.16 -26.34 1.19
C ASP A 183 -31.39 -25.40 1.09
N GLU A 184 -32.56 -25.86 1.54
CA GLU A 184 -33.80 -25.07 1.62
C GLU A 184 -33.78 -24.03 2.77
N TYR A 185 -32.66 -23.87 3.48
CA TYR A 185 -32.60 -23.11 4.75
C TYR A 185 -31.81 -21.79 4.73
N GLU A 186 -31.59 -21.17 3.56
CA GLU A 186 -31.15 -19.75 3.50
C GLU A 186 -32.31 -18.75 3.30
N SER A 187 -33.52 -19.23 2.99
CA SER A 187 -34.73 -18.42 2.73
C SER A 187 -35.21 -17.62 3.95
N ASP A 188 -35.23 -18.23 5.13
CA ASP A 188 -35.90 -17.66 6.31
C ASP A 188 -35.20 -16.41 6.87
N ARG A 189 -33.91 -16.24 6.59
CA ARG A 189 -33.13 -15.12 7.13
C ARG A 189 -33.44 -13.81 6.40
N ASP A 190 -33.71 -13.89 5.11
CA ASP A 190 -34.02 -12.74 4.27
C ASP A 190 -35.48 -12.28 4.46
N GLU A 191 -36.41 -13.21 4.71
CA GLU A 191 -37.80 -12.86 5.04
C GLU A 191 -37.91 -12.06 6.35
N TYR A 192 -37.13 -12.41 7.37
CA TYR A 192 -37.15 -11.72 8.66
C TYR A 192 -36.63 -10.27 8.58
N LEU A 193 -35.59 -10.05 7.77
CA LEU A 193 -35.02 -8.72 7.48
C LEU A 193 -36.04 -7.84 6.74
N ASN A 194 -36.70 -8.40 5.73
CA ASN A 194 -37.72 -7.70 4.95
C ASN A 194 -38.92 -7.30 5.80
N HIS A 195 -39.38 -8.17 6.70
CA HIS A 195 -40.52 -7.86 7.58
C HIS A 195 -40.19 -6.76 8.60
N SER A 196 -38.96 -6.73 9.10
CA SER A 196 -38.52 -5.69 10.05
C SER A 196 -38.44 -4.29 9.42
N LEU A 197 -38.08 -4.21 8.13
CA LEU A 197 -38.00 -2.96 7.38
C LEU A 197 -39.39 -2.38 7.09
N ASP A 198 -40.35 -3.23 6.71
CA ASP A 198 -41.74 -2.84 6.47
C ASP A 198 -42.40 -2.26 7.73
N ILE A 199 -42.18 -2.89 8.89
CA ILE A 199 -42.73 -2.41 10.18
C ILE A 199 -42.16 -1.03 10.54
N LEU A 200 -40.87 -0.78 10.28
CA LEU A 200 -40.24 0.52 10.52
C LEU A 200 -40.79 1.61 9.60
N GLU A 201 -41.09 1.27 8.35
CA GLU A 201 -41.66 2.21 7.39
C GLU A 201 -43.11 2.57 7.73
N GLN A 202 -43.93 1.59 8.13
CA GLN A 202 -45.30 1.83 8.60
C GLN A 202 -45.35 2.73 9.85
N ASN A 203 -44.41 2.57 10.78
CA ASN A 203 -44.32 3.38 11.98
C ASN A 203 -43.84 4.82 11.69
N ARG A 204 -43.00 5.03 10.66
CA ARG A 204 -42.66 6.38 10.20
C ARG A 204 -43.87 7.08 9.59
N ARG A 205 -44.66 6.38 8.78
CA ARG A 205 -45.88 6.94 8.16
C ARG A 205 -46.95 7.29 9.20
N LYS A 206 -47.12 6.47 10.25
CA LYS A 206 -48.04 6.75 11.36
C LYS A 206 -47.62 7.90 12.28
N LYS A 207 -46.32 8.26 12.31
CA LYS A 207 -45.82 9.43 13.05
C LYS A 207 -45.86 10.74 12.25
N ALA A 208 -46.11 10.66 10.94
CA ALA A 208 -46.15 11.80 10.04
C ALA A 208 -47.58 12.31 9.77
N ILE A 209 -48.59 11.68 10.38
CA ILE A 209 -50.01 12.08 10.41
C ILE A 209 -50.33 12.46 11.86
#